data_AF-A0A392R3V1-F1
#
_entry.id   AF-A0A392R3V1-F1
#
_cell.length_a   1.000
_cell.length_b   1.000
_cell.length_c   1.000
_cell.angle_alpha   90.00
_cell.angle_beta   90.00
_cell.angle_gamma   90.00
#
_symmetry.space_group_name_H-M   'P 1'
#
loop_
_entity.id
_entity.type
_entity.pdbx_description
1 polymer ?
#
loop_
_entity_poly.entity_id
_entity_poly.type
_entity_poly.pdbx_seq_one_letter_code
_entity_poly.pdbx_strand_id
1 'polypeptide(L)' 'MPRPCVKGDMIAISIPEEEYLARVETCKHNQHGRVVWPKAKGETPLTIVALKNKLSPMWKDIAR' A
#
# COMPACT_ATOMS: atom_id res chain seq x y z
N MET A 1 5.09 -5.34 -21.24
CA MET A 1 4.73 -6.15 -20.05
C MET A 1 5.44 -7.49 -20.15
N PRO A 2 6.00 -8.01 -19.04
CA PRO A 2 6.61 -9.34 -19.02
C PRO A 2 5.56 -10.42 -19.35
N ARG A 3 5.98 -11.46 -20.07
CA ARG A 3 5.08 -12.50 -20.56
C ARG A 3 4.83 -13.54 -19.45
N PRO A 4 3.57 -13.93 -19.21
CA PRO A 4 3.27 -15.04 -18.31
C PRO A 4 3.82 -16.37 -18.86
N CYS A 5 4.24 -17.26 -17.97
CA CYS A 5 4.66 -18.63 -18.24
C CYS A 5 3.91 -19.60 -17.32
N VAL A 6 3.64 -20.81 -17.81
CA VAL A 6 3.00 -21.87 -17.00
C VAL A 6 4.09 -22.63 -16.25
N LYS A 7 3.93 -22.77 -14.93
CA LYS A 7 4.78 -23.56 -14.03
C LYS A 7 3.91 -24.56 -13.27
N GLY A 8 3.81 -25.79 -13.81
CA GLY A 8 2.86 -26.78 -13.31
C GLY A 8 1.43 -26.27 -13.47
N ASP A 9 0.65 -26.26 -12.38
CA ASP A 9 -0.72 -25.74 -12.37
C ASP A 9 -0.80 -24.23 -12.11
N MET A 10 0.34 -23.52 -12.04
CA MET A 10 0.40 -22.09 -11.76
C MET A 10 0.79 -21.27 -12.99
N ILE A 11 0.25 -20.05 -13.10
CA ILE A 11 0.72 -19.03 -14.04
C ILE A 11 1.69 -18.12 -13.29
N ALA A 12 2.92 -18.04 -13.77
CA ALA A 12 3.98 -17.18 -13.23
C ALA A 12 4.36 -16.11 -14.25
N ILE A 13 4.98 -15.02 -13.78
CA ILE A 13 5.61 -14.02 -14.64
C ILE A 13 7.08 -13.99 -14.23
N SER A 14 7.99 -14.28 -15.16
CA SER A 14 9.42 -14.11 -14.89
C SER A 14 9.75 -12.62 -14.88
N ILE A 15 10.32 -12.17 -13.75
CA ILE A 15 10.85 -10.82 -13.58
C ILE A 15 12.35 -10.98 -13.29
N PRO A 16 13.25 -10.32 -14.04
CA PRO A 16 14.67 -10.28 -13.71
C PRO A 16 14.88 -9.73 -12.30
N GLU A 17 15.83 -10.32 -11.55
CA GLU A 17 16.07 -9.94 -10.15
C GLU A 17 16.38 -8.45 -9.99
N GLU A 18 17.18 -7.88 -10.90
CA GLU A 18 17.49 -6.45 -10.91
C GLU A 18 16.24 -5.58 -11.08
N GLU A 19 15.33 -5.95 -11.98
CA GLU A 19 14.06 -5.24 -12.19
C GLU A 19 13.16 -5.35 -10.95
N TYR A 20 13.14 -6.53 -10.32
CA TYR A 20 12.40 -6.75 -9.08
C TYR A 20 12.92 -5.84 -7.96
N LEU A 21 14.24 -5.79 -7.75
CA LEU A 21 14.86 -4.96 -6.72
C LEU A 21 14.65 -3.47 -6.97
N ALA A 22 14.82 -2.99 -8.21
CA ALA A 22 14.55 -1.60 -8.58
C ALA A 22 13.10 -1.20 -8.31
N ARG A 23 12.15 -2.11 -8.57
CA ARG A 23 10.73 -1.90 -8.26
C ARG A 23 10.44 -1.91 -6.77
N VAL A 24 11.11 -2.76 -5.99
CA VAL A 24 10.99 -2.76 -4.52
C VAL A 24 11.44 -1.42 -3.94
N GLU A 25 12.59 -0.88 -4.37
CA GLU A 25 13.04 0.44 -3.91
C GLU A 25 12.11 1.56 -4.34
N THR A 26 11.59 1.49 -5.56
CA THR A 26 10.60 2.46 -6.03
C THR A 26 9.31 2.36 -5.19
N CYS A 27 8.90 1.15 -4.80
CA CYS A 27 7.69 0.90 -4.02
C CYS A 27 7.79 1.47 -2.60
N LYS A 28 8.96 1.44 -1.96
CA LYS A 28 9.17 2.04 -0.62
C LYS A 28 8.78 3.51 -0.58
N HIS A 29 9.05 4.25 -1.65
CA HIS A 29 8.83 5.69 -1.72
C HIS A 29 7.47 6.08 -2.31
N ASN A 30 6.76 5.13 -2.92
CA ASN A 30 5.51 5.39 -3.65
C ASN A 30 4.29 4.66 -3.06
N GLN A 31 4.46 3.92 -1.95
CA GLN A 31 3.35 3.38 -1.18
C GLN A 31 2.67 4.48 -0.35
N HIS A 32 1.81 5.25 -1.02
CA HIS A 32 0.89 6.14 -0.33
C HIS A 32 -0.28 5.31 0.21
N GLY A 33 -0.20 4.91 1.47
CA GLY A 33 -1.34 4.31 2.16
C GLY A 33 -2.55 5.24 2.07
N ARG A 34 -3.61 4.80 1.39
CA ARG A 34 -4.88 5.52 1.34
C ARG A 34 -5.78 4.97 2.44
N VAL A 35 -6.07 5.80 3.44
CA VAL A 35 -7.10 5.48 4.43
C VAL A 35 -8.45 5.84 3.82
N VAL A 36 -9.20 4.82 3.40
CA VAL A 36 -10.59 4.98 2.98
C VAL A 36 -11.45 4.92 4.24
N TRP A 37 -12.07 6.04 4.61
CA TRP A 37 -13.05 6.08 5.70
C TRP A 37 -14.44 5.76 5.14
N PRO A 38 -15.02 4.58 5.42
CA PRO A 38 -16.40 4.32 5.04
C PRO A 38 -17.28 5.25 5.88
N LYS A 39 -17.88 6.28 5.26
CA LYS A 39 -18.89 7.09 5.94
C LYS A 39 -20.12 6.21 6.15
N ALA A 40 -20.28 5.66 7.35
CA ALA A 40 -21.55 5.06 7.74
C ALA A 40 -22.63 6.15 7.74
N LYS A 41 -23.84 5.79 7.34
CA LYS A 41 -24.96 6.72 7.19
C LYS A 41 -25.29 7.34 8.56
N GLY A 42 -25.02 8.64 8.73
CA GLY A 42 -25.29 9.37 9.98
C GLY A 42 -24.07 9.73 10.84
N GLU A 43 -22.85 9.37 10.43
CA GLU A 43 -21.65 9.78 11.17
C GLU A 43 -21.21 11.22 10.85
N THR A 44 -20.87 11.95 11.91
CA THR A 44 -20.29 13.29 11.84
C THR A 44 -18.99 13.26 11.03
N PRO A 45 -18.80 14.13 10.03
CA PRO A 45 -17.53 14.23 9.31
C PRO A 45 -16.38 14.41 10.30
N LEU A 46 -15.40 13.50 10.30
CA LEU A 46 -14.21 13.65 11.13
C LEU A 46 -13.50 14.94 10.72
N THR A 47 -13.29 15.84 11.67
CA THR A 47 -12.46 17.03 11.44
C THR A 47 -11.01 16.60 11.22
N ILE A 48 -10.25 17.40 10.46
CA ILE A 48 -8.83 17.14 10.20
C ILE A 48 -8.05 16.97 11.52
N VAL A 49 -8.44 17.68 12.57
CA VAL A 49 -7.84 17.58 13.91
C VAL A 49 -8.13 16.22 14.55
N ALA A 50 -9.39 15.77 14.54
CA ALA A 50 -9.75 14.46 15.08
C ALA A 50 -9.06 13.31 14.31
N LEU A 51 -8.94 13.46 12.99
CA LEU A 51 -8.24 12.51 12.13
C LEU A 51 -6.73 12.45 12.48
N LYS A 52 -6.07 13.60 12.60
CA LYS A 52 -4.66 13.68 12.96
C LYS A 52 -4.40 13.06 14.33
N ASN A 53 -5.25 13.33 15.32
CA ASN A 53 -5.13 12.76 16.66
C ASN A 53 -5.29 11.24 16.66
N LYS A 54 -6.21 10.70 15.85
CA LYS A 54 -6.44 9.26 15.74
C LYS A 54 -5.31 8.52 15.03
N LEU A 55 -4.70 9.14 14.03
CA LEU A 55 -3.61 8.54 13.24
C LEU A 55 -2.21 8.72 13.86
N SER A 56 -1.99 9.79 14.63
CA SER A 56 -0.74 10.08 15.33
C SER A 56 -0.12 8.89 16.09
N PRO A 57 -0.87 8.11 16.89
CA PRO A 57 -0.31 6.93 17.57
C PRO A 57 0.07 5.80 16.61
N MET A 58 -0.69 5.57 15.53
CA MET A 58 -0.41 4.51 14.55
C MET A 58 0.80 4.83 13.67
N TRP A 59 1.06 6.11 13.41
CA TRP A 59 2.18 6.54 12.56
C TRP A 59 3.54 6.40 13.24
N LYS A 60 3.62 6.38 14.57
CA LYS A 60 4.88 6.10 15.28
C LYS A 60 5.43 4.71 14.97
N ASP A 61 4.57 3.74 14.72
CA ASP A 61 4.96 2.37 14.40
C ASP A 61 5.33 2.17 12.92
N ILE A 62 4.87 3.06 12.03
CA ILE A 62 5.14 2.98 10.58
C ILE A 62 6.48 3.65 10.21
N ALA A 63 6.97 4.56 11.05
CA ALA A 63 8.20 5.32 10.80
C ALA A 63 9.49 4.66 11.33
N ARG A 64 9.47 3.37 11.67
CA ARG A 64 10.63 2.63 12.21
C ARG A 64 11.33 1.77 11.17
#